data_AF-A0A1I6Y1R1-F1
#
_entry.id   AF-A0A1I6Y1R1-F1
#
_cell.length_a   1.000
_cell.length_b   1.000
_cell.length_c   1.000
_cell.angle_alpha   90.00
_cell.angle_beta   90.00
_cell.angle_gamma   90.00
#
_symmetry.space_group_name_H-M   'P 1'
#
loop_
_entity.id
_entity.type
_entity.pdbx_description
1 polymer ?
#
loop_
_entity_poly.entity_id
_entity_poly.type
_entity_poly.pdbx_seq_one_letter_code
_entity_poly.pdbx_strand_id
1 'polypeptide(L)'
;MIQSPKIRRRILQHHANNMSPRAIAGIYGCSEDDVENVIQPKEAERTILSGVPVVNGVALHPVQSRELTPQIRLFKALPEDVQSFAAGVAKTCKVPVGRLFTSASKRKQDVFCRGCFYYGLSCQFHWNYERIATASGVSVHVVCRAVNRYCTQVGAPRPSELVNARRAVA
;
A
#
# COMPACT_ATOMS: atom_id res chain seq x y z
N MET A 1 27.34 -14.53 -24.14
CA MET A 1 26.27 -15.11 -24.99
C MET A 1 25.24 -15.93 -24.21
N ILE A 2 25.65 -16.69 -23.18
CA ILE A 2 24.76 -17.55 -22.36
C ILE A 2 23.73 -16.79 -21.52
N GLN A 3 23.94 -15.50 -21.24
CA GLN A 3 22.98 -14.70 -20.47
C GLN A 3 21.62 -14.53 -21.16
N SER A 4 21.49 -14.87 -22.44
CA SER A 4 20.20 -14.89 -23.12
C SER A 4 19.29 -15.99 -22.55
N PRO A 5 18.09 -15.67 -22.04
CA PRO A 5 17.16 -16.65 -21.46
C PRO A 5 16.77 -17.79 -22.43
N LYS A 6 16.74 -17.50 -23.74
CA LYS A 6 16.44 -18.49 -24.77
C LYS A 6 17.55 -19.54 -24.90
N ILE A 7 18.81 -19.13 -24.72
CA ILE A 7 19.97 -20.02 -24.81
C ILE A 7 20.07 -20.90 -23.57
N ARG A 8 19.88 -20.33 -22.36
CA ARG A 8 19.86 -21.11 -21.10
C ARG A 8 18.79 -22.22 -21.13
N ARG A 9 17.58 -21.90 -21.62
CA ARG A 9 16.50 -22.89 -21.75
C ARG A 9 16.86 -24.04 -22.69
N ARG A 10 17.53 -23.76 -23.81
CA ARG A 10 17.98 -24.80 -24.74
C ARG A 10 19.11 -25.65 -24.14
N ILE A 11 20.05 -25.04 -23.41
CA ILE A 11 21.10 -25.75 -22.68
C ILE A 11 20.49 -26.76 -21.69
N LEU A 12 19.51 -26.33 -20.89
CA LEU A 12 18.79 -27.22 -19.96
C LEU A 12 18.05 -28.34 -20.70
N GLN A 13 17.45 -28.06 -21.86
CA GLN A 13 16.78 -29.06 -22.68
C GLN A 13 17.75 -30.10 -23.25
N HIS A 14 18.93 -29.68 -23.73
CA HIS A 14 19.95 -30.61 -24.21
C HIS A 14 20.50 -31.47 -23.08
N HIS A 15 20.73 -30.89 -21.90
CA HIS A 15 21.13 -31.66 -20.72
C HIS A 15 20.06 -32.68 -20.30
N ALA A 16 18.78 -32.29 -20.30
CA ALA A 16 17.66 -33.19 -20.01
C ALA A 16 17.56 -34.36 -21.02
N ASN A 17 18.08 -34.18 -22.23
CA ASN A 17 18.21 -35.23 -23.24
C ASN A 17 19.51 -36.06 -23.08
N ASN A 18 20.14 -36.06 -21.89
CA ASN A 18 21.38 -36.76 -21.54
C ASN A 18 22.61 -36.38 -22.37
N MET A 19 22.63 -35.18 -22.94
CA MET A 19 23.80 -34.66 -23.63
C MET A 19 24.84 -34.17 -22.62
N SER A 20 26.12 -34.48 -22.83
CA SER A 20 27.19 -34.07 -21.91
C SER A 20 27.39 -32.55 -21.92
N PRO A 21 27.76 -31.92 -20.78
CA PRO A 21 28.06 -30.50 -20.71
C PRO A 21 29.08 -30.03 -21.76
N ARG A 22 30.11 -30.85 -22.01
CA ARG A 22 31.10 -30.66 -23.08
C ARG A 22 30.52 -30.56 -24.48
N ALA A 23 29.58 -31.45 -24.83
CA ALA A 23 28.95 -31.43 -26.14
C ALA A 23 28.06 -30.18 -26.32
N ILE A 24 27.33 -29.79 -25.26
CA ILE A 24 26.52 -28.58 -25.26
C ILE A 24 27.40 -27.33 -25.37
N ALA A 25 28.53 -27.31 -24.65
CA ALA A 25 29.51 -26.23 -24.70
C ALA A 25 30.05 -25.99 -26.12
N GLY A 26 30.34 -27.07 -26.85
CA GLY A 26 30.74 -27.02 -28.25
C GLY A 26 29.68 -26.43 -29.19
N ILE A 27 28.39 -26.68 -28.95
CA ILE A 27 27.29 -26.15 -29.78
C ILE A 27 27.16 -24.64 -29.62
N TYR A 28 27.28 -24.14 -28.39
CA TYR A 28 27.05 -22.74 -28.06
C TYR A 28 28.33 -21.90 -27.98
N GLY A 29 29.50 -22.49 -28.26
CA GLY A 29 30.79 -21.82 -28.28
C GLY A 29 31.18 -21.25 -26.91
N CYS A 30 30.91 -21.99 -25.85
CA CYS A 30 31.16 -21.57 -24.47
C CYS A 30 31.98 -22.60 -23.69
N SER A 31 32.37 -22.28 -22.45
CA SER A 31 33.08 -23.23 -21.59
C SER A 31 32.12 -24.28 -21.01
N GLU A 32 32.68 -25.42 -20.60
CA GLU A 32 31.94 -26.48 -19.90
C GLU A 32 31.42 -25.96 -18.54
N ASP A 33 32.24 -25.17 -17.83
CA ASP A 33 31.87 -24.51 -16.56
C ASP A 33 30.64 -23.61 -16.70
N ASP A 34 30.54 -22.85 -17.80
CA ASP A 34 29.36 -22.00 -18.04
C ASP A 34 28.08 -22.82 -18.25
N VAL A 35 28.21 -24.01 -18.84
CA VAL A 35 27.10 -24.95 -19.03
C VAL A 35 26.73 -25.60 -17.71
N GLU A 36 27.71 -26.00 -16.89
CA GLU A 36 27.48 -26.54 -15.55
C GLU A 36 26.83 -25.53 -14.61
N ASN A 37 27.22 -24.25 -14.67
CA ASN A 37 26.59 -23.15 -13.94
C ASN A 37 25.11 -22.94 -14.31
N VAL A 38 24.71 -23.32 -15.53
CA VAL A 38 23.30 -23.31 -15.95
C VAL A 38 22.56 -24.56 -15.46
N ILE A 39 23.22 -25.72 -15.43
CA ILE A 39 22.64 -27.01 -15.06
C ILE A 39 22.49 -27.17 -13.54
N GLN A 40 23.42 -26.64 -12.74
CA GLN A 40 23.39 -26.70 -11.28
C GLN A 40 22.84 -25.40 -10.67
N PRO A 41 21.52 -25.23 -10.51
CA PRO A 41 21.01 -24.19 -9.64
C PRO A 41 21.18 -24.63 -8.18
N LYS A 42 22.35 -24.40 -7.57
CA LYS A 42 22.46 -24.39 -6.10
C LYS A 42 21.76 -23.14 -5.57
N GLU A 43 20.57 -23.35 -5.02
CA GLU A 43 19.89 -22.55 -3.98
C GLU A 43 19.70 -21.02 -4.18
N ALA A 44 19.96 -20.45 -5.36
CA ALA A 44 19.85 -18.98 -5.55
C ALA A 44 18.55 -18.50 -6.21
N GLU A 45 17.62 -19.37 -6.61
CA GLU A 45 16.46 -18.97 -7.42
C GLU A 45 15.11 -19.42 -6.83
N ARG A 46 14.88 -19.19 -5.52
CA ARG A 46 13.49 -19.00 -5.05
C ARG A 46 13.03 -17.57 -5.34
N THR A 47 12.79 -17.33 -6.62
CA THR A 47 11.55 -16.71 -7.11
C THR A 47 11.11 -15.44 -6.37
N ILE A 48 11.88 -14.36 -6.51
CA ILE A 48 11.35 -13.00 -6.30
C ILE A 48 10.46 -12.67 -7.52
N LEU A 49 9.16 -12.86 -7.35
CA LEU A 49 8.06 -12.47 -8.24
C LEU A 49 7.95 -10.94 -8.49
N SER A 50 9.03 -10.14 -8.33
CA SER A 50 8.94 -8.67 -8.36
C SER A 50 9.86 -7.96 -9.36
N GLY A 51 10.61 -8.66 -10.21
CA GLY A 51 11.30 -8.02 -11.34
C GLY A 51 12.37 -6.99 -10.97
N VAL A 52 12.97 -7.06 -9.77
CA VAL A 52 14.05 -6.16 -9.35
C VAL A 52 15.40 -6.88 -9.49
N PRO A 53 16.34 -6.36 -10.30
CA PRO A 53 17.65 -6.97 -10.45
C PRO A 53 18.52 -6.80 -9.19
N VAL A 54 19.31 -7.82 -8.87
CA VAL A 54 20.12 -7.96 -7.64
C VAL A 54 21.58 -8.20 -8.04
N VAL A 55 22.55 -7.61 -7.35
CA VAL A 55 24.00 -7.88 -7.53
C VAL A 55 24.62 -8.20 -6.17
N ASN A 56 25.37 -9.30 -6.06
CA ASN A 56 26.03 -9.76 -4.82
C ASN A 56 25.09 -9.86 -3.60
N GLY A 57 23.85 -10.32 -3.80
CA GLY A 57 22.85 -10.44 -2.73
C GLY A 57 22.24 -9.11 -2.26
N VAL A 58 22.63 -7.98 -2.87
CA VAL A 58 22.10 -6.65 -2.59
C VAL A 58 21.28 -6.19 -3.79
N ALA A 59 20.03 -5.81 -3.57
CA ALA A 59 19.20 -5.24 -4.62
C ALA A 59 19.87 -3.96 -5.17
N LEU A 60 20.07 -3.88 -6.49
CA LEU A 60 20.72 -2.72 -7.14
C LEU A 60 20.00 -1.42 -6.82
N HIS A 61 18.68 -1.52 -6.61
CA HIS A 61 17.90 -0.52 -5.92
C HIS A 61 17.60 -1.08 -4.53
N PRO A 62 18.20 -0.58 -3.44
CA PRO A 62 17.73 -0.94 -2.12
C PRO A 62 16.22 -0.67 -2.11
N VAL A 63 15.43 -1.70 -1.78
CA VAL A 63 14.01 -1.53 -1.51
C VAL A 63 13.98 -0.49 -0.39
N GLN A 64 13.70 0.77 -0.75
CA GLN A 64 13.65 1.88 0.20
C GLN A 64 12.86 1.35 1.38
N SER A 65 13.49 1.34 2.56
CA SER A 65 12.88 0.90 3.81
C SER A 65 11.46 1.43 3.80
N ARG A 66 10.47 0.53 3.68
CA ARG A 66 9.08 0.81 3.31
C ARG A 66 8.59 2.08 4.01
N GLU A 67 8.85 3.25 3.42
CA GLU A 67 8.66 4.50 4.14
C GLU A 67 7.17 4.59 4.34
N LEU A 68 6.74 4.64 5.60
CA LEU A 68 5.33 4.72 5.90
C LEU A 68 4.81 5.94 5.15
N THR A 69 3.83 5.72 4.27
CA THR A 69 3.28 6.83 3.50
C THR A 69 2.82 7.92 4.46
N PRO A 70 2.83 9.21 4.08
CA PRO A 70 2.46 10.29 4.99
C PRO A 70 1.12 10.04 5.70
N GLN A 71 0.17 9.40 5.01
CA GLN A 71 -1.15 9.04 5.55
C GLN A 71 -1.07 7.96 6.63
N ILE A 72 -0.20 6.96 6.47
CA ILE A 72 0.00 5.91 7.48
C ILE A 72 0.73 6.48 8.70
N ARG A 73 1.62 7.46 8.52
CA ARG A 73 2.23 8.20 9.64
C ARG A 73 1.18 8.96 10.44
N LEU A 74 0.28 9.67 9.77
CA LEU A 74 -0.85 10.37 10.41
C LEU A 74 -1.76 9.40 11.17
N PHE A 75 -2.10 8.26 10.56
CA PHE A 75 -2.88 7.22 11.21
C PHE A 75 -2.22 6.72 12.50
N LYS A 76 -0.92 6.40 12.48
CA LYS A 76 -0.19 5.93 13.66
C LYS A 76 0.00 6.98 14.74
N ALA A 77 -0.11 8.27 14.41
CA ALA A 77 -0.01 9.37 15.36
C ALA A 77 -1.33 9.62 16.15
N LEU A 78 -2.42 8.95 15.77
CA LEU A 78 -3.69 9.05 16.47
C LEU A 78 -3.67 8.26 17.80
N PRO A 79 -4.48 8.65 18.79
CA PRO A 79 -4.79 7.81 19.95
C PRO A 79 -5.35 6.43 19.54
N GLU A 80 -5.11 5.38 20.33
CA GLU A 80 -5.45 3.99 19.97
C GLU A 80 -6.94 3.73 19.74
N ASP A 81 -7.81 4.40 20.51
CA ASP A 81 -9.25 4.40 20.36
C ASP A 81 -9.67 5.00 19.01
N VAL A 82 -9.03 6.10 18.62
CA VAL A 82 -9.26 6.77 17.33
C VAL A 82 -8.69 5.96 16.17
N GLN A 83 -7.55 5.28 16.35
CA GLN A 83 -7.01 4.34 15.36
C GLN A 83 -7.98 3.18 15.10
N SER A 84 -8.51 2.59 16.18
CA SER A 84 -9.50 1.51 16.09
C SER A 84 -10.76 1.96 15.37
N PHE A 85 -11.25 3.18 15.68
CA PHE A 85 -12.37 3.79 14.98
C PHE A 85 -12.07 4.01 13.49
N ALA A 86 -10.93 4.61 13.15
CA ALA A 86 -10.51 4.85 11.76
C ALA A 86 -10.39 3.53 10.97
N ALA A 87 -9.82 2.48 11.57
CA ALA A 87 -9.75 1.16 10.97
C ALA A 87 -11.15 0.55 10.76
N GLY A 88 -12.06 0.72 11.71
CA GLY A 88 -13.46 0.31 11.62
C GLY A 88 -14.19 1.00 10.46
N VAL A 89 -14.07 2.33 10.35
CA VAL A 89 -14.66 3.11 9.25
C VAL A 89 -14.10 2.66 7.90
N ALA A 90 -12.78 2.52 7.79
CA ALA A 90 -12.11 2.06 6.58
C ALA A 90 -12.57 0.66 6.15
N LYS A 91 -12.70 -0.27 7.11
CA LYS A 91 -13.21 -1.63 6.88
C LYS A 91 -14.66 -1.63 6.38
N THR A 92 -15.55 -0.91 7.07
CA THR A 92 -16.97 -0.80 6.69
C THR A 92 -17.14 -0.22 5.30
N CYS A 93 -16.37 0.82 5.00
CA CYS A 93 -16.39 1.46 3.69
C CYS A 93 -15.54 0.75 2.64
N LYS A 94 -14.87 -0.37 2.95
CA LYS A 94 -14.00 -1.14 2.03
C LYS A 94 -12.93 -0.28 1.34
N VAL A 95 -12.33 0.66 2.07
CA VAL A 95 -11.24 1.52 1.58
C VAL A 95 -9.98 1.32 2.43
N PRO A 96 -8.77 1.51 1.86
CA PRO A 96 -7.55 1.55 2.66
C PRO A 96 -7.60 2.70 3.69
N VAL A 97 -7.16 2.45 4.92
CA VAL A 97 -7.19 3.45 6.01
C VAL A 97 -6.49 4.76 5.64
N GLY A 98 -5.40 4.68 4.86
CA GLY A 98 -4.69 5.88 4.36
C GLY A 98 -5.58 6.82 3.53
N ARG A 99 -6.65 6.33 2.90
CA ARG A 99 -7.60 7.17 2.13
C ARG A 99 -8.41 8.11 3.02
N LEU A 100 -8.53 7.82 4.31
CA LEU A 100 -9.16 8.73 5.29
C LEU A 100 -8.38 10.04 5.43
N PHE A 101 -7.06 9.99 5.26
CA PHE A 101 -6.12 11.09 5.46
C PHE A 101 -5.72 11.76 4.13
N THR A 102 -6.66 11.82 3.17
CA THR A 102 -6.41 12.44 1.85
C THR A 102 -7.47 13.47 1.50
N SER A 103 -7.10 14.53 0.78
CA SER A 103 -8.05 15.55 0.31
C SER A 103 -8.48 15.34 -1.15
N ALA A 104 -7.65 14.70 -1.97
CA ALA A 104 -7.73 14.77 -3.43
C ALA A 104 -8.54 13.65 -4.12
N SER A 105 -9.07 12.66 -3.38
CA SER A 105 -9.76 11.54 -4.05
C SER A 105 -11.09 11.96 -4.66
N LYS A 106 -11.26 11.67 -5.96
CA LYS A 106 -12.51 11.86 -6.72
C LYS A 106 -13.48 10.68 -6.58
N ARG A 107 -13.05 9.55 -6.00
CA ARG A 107 -13.91 8.37 -5.82
C ARG A 107 -15.00 8.68 -4.79
N LYS A 108 -16.28 8.48 -5.15
CA LYS A 108 -17.43 8.77 -4.28
C LYS A 108 -17.32 8.06 -2.92
N GLN A 109 -16.85 6.82 -2.92
CA GLN A 109 -16.66 6.01 -1.71
C GLN A 109 -15.61 6.61 -0.76
N ASP A 110 -14.46 7.06 -1.28
CA ASP A 110 -13.42 7.70 -0.48
C ASP A 110 -13.94 9.02 0.13
N VAL A 111 -14.71 9.80 -0.63
CA VAL A 111 -15.30 11.05 -0.15
C VAL A 111 -16.31 10.79 0.97
N PHE A 112 -17.19 9.82 0.78
CA PHE A 112 -18.17 9.41 1.78
C PHE A 112 -17.48 8.91 3.06
N CYS A 113 -16.50 8.02 2.90
CA CYS A 113 -15.78 7.41 4.01
C CYS A 113 -15.03 8.45 4.87
N ARG A 114 -14.42 9.46 4.24
CA ARG A 114 -13.81 10.59 4.97
C ARG A 114 -14.83 11.42 5.73
N GLY A 115 -15.96 11.71 5.11
CA GLY A 115 -17.02 12.44 5.76
C GLY A 115 -17.55 11.70 6.99
N CYS A 116 -17.75 10.38 6.87
CA CYS A 116 -18.12 9.51 7.99
C CYS A 116 -17.07 9.52 9.11
N PHE A 117 -15.78 9.39 8.75
CA PHE A 117 -14.68 9.45 9.70
C PHE A 117 -14.65 10.79 10.45
N TYR A 118 -14.63 11.91 9.76
CA TYR A 118 -14.60 13.24 10.38
C TYR A 118 -15.86 13.53 11.21
N TYR A 119 -17.02 13.09 10.74
CA TYR A 119 -18.27 13.20 11.49
C TYR A 119 -18.19 12.43 12.82
N GLY A 120 -17.70 11.18 12.78
CA GLY A 120 -17.49 10.37 13.98
C GLY A 120 -16.50 11.01 14.96
N LEU A 121 -15.38 11.56 14.48
CA LEU A 121 -14.44 12.30 15.34
C LEU A 121 -15.11 13.47 16.05
N SER A 122 -16.00 14.18 15.38
CA SER A 122 -16.71 15.31 15.98
C SER A 122 -17.81 14.87 16.97
N CYS A 123 -18.57 13.82 16.63
CA CYS A 123 -19.73 13.41 17.42
C CYS A 123 -19.38 12.47 18.59
N GLN A 124 -18.48 11.51 18.37
CA GLN A 124 -18.13 10.48 19.35
C GLN A 124 -16.93 10.89 20.21
N PHE A 125 -15.92 11.52 19.60
CA PHE A 125 -14.69 11.91 20.29
C PHE A 125 -14.68 13.40 20.69
N HIS A 126 -15.71 14.16 20.31
CA HIS A 126 -15.83 15.59 20.58
C HIS A 126 -14.67 16.44 20.05
N TRP A 127 -14.03 16.01 18.96
CA TRP A 127 -12.97 16.79 18.33
C TRP A 127 -13.57 17.98 17.56
N ASN A 128 -12.97 19.15 17.75
CA ASN A 128 -13.25 20.31 16.91
C ASN A 128 -12.61 20.13 15.51
N TYR A 129 -13.06 20.93 14.53
CA TYR A 129 -12.59 20.77 13.15
C TYR A 129 -11.12 21.13 12.96
N GLU A 130 -10.55 22.00 13.80
CA GLU A 130 -9.11 22.32 13.78
C GLU A 130 -8.26 21.12 14.18
N ARG A 131 -8.63 20.43 15.26
CA ARG A 131 -7.96 19.21 15.70
C ARG A 131 -8.06 18.11 14.65
N ILE A 132 -9.23 17.94 14.04
CA ILE A 132 -9.42 16.95 12.96
C ILE A 132 -8.55 17.29 11.76
N ALA A 133 -8.50 18.57 11.36
CA ALA A 133 -7.70 19.06 10.24
C ALA A 133 -6.21 18.79 10.46
N THR A 134 -5.68 19.16 11.64
CA THR A 134 -4.29 18.91 12.03
C THR A 134 -3.96 17.42 12.06
N ALA A 135 -4.79 16.60 12.72
CA ALA A 135 -4.58 15.16 12.81
C ALA A 135 -4.69 14.44 11.46
N SER A 136 -5.46 15.00 10.52
CA SER A 136 -5.70 14.41 9.21
C SER A 136 -4.79 14.97 8.10
N GLY A 137 -3.98 15.99 8.39
CA GLY A 137 -3.11 16.65 7.41
C GLY A 137 -3.88 17.36 6.29
N VAL A 138 -5.06 17.91 6.58
CA VAL A 138 -5.91 18.63 5.61
C VAL A 138 -6.36 19.98 6.17
N SER A 139 -6.91 20.87 5.35
CA SER A 139 -7.45 22.13 5.84
C SER A 139 -8.81 21.97 6.53
N VAL A 140 -9.14 22.87 7.45
CA VAL A 140 -10.44 22.94 8.13
C VAL A 140 -11.61 23.02 7.14
N HIS A 141 -11.43 23.73 6.03
CA HIS A 141 -12.42 23.80 4.95
C HIS A 141 -12.71 22.43 4.34
N VAL A 142 -11.68 21.57 4.15
CA VAL A 142 -11.86 20.20 3.66
C VAL A 142 -12.65 19.36 4.66
N VAL A 143 -12.36 19.50 5.96
CA VAL A 143 -13.10 18.82 7.03
C VAL A 143 -14.57 19.24 7.02
N CYS A 144 -14.84 20.54 7.09
CA CYS A 144 -16.19 21.10 7.08
C CYS A 144 -17.00 20.63 5.86
N ARG A 145 -16.41 20.72 4.67
CA ARG A 145 -17.05 20.28 3.42
C ARG A 145 -17.36 18.78 3.42
N ALA A 146 -16.44 17.95 3.91
CA ALA A 146 -16.63 16.50 3.96
C ALA A 146 -17.72 16.11 4.96
N VAL A 147 -17.76 16.74 6.14
CA VAL A 147 -18.79 16.53 7.16
C VAL A 147 -20.16 16.96 6.64
N ASN A 148 -20.28 18.19 6.11
CA ASN A 148 -21.54 18.69 5.57
C ASN A 148 -22.09 17.79 4.46
N ARG A 149 -21.21 17.35 3.55
CA ARG A 149 -21.61 16.43 2.48
C ARG A 149 -22.09 15.10 3.03
N TYR A 150 -21.41 14.55 4.04
CA TYR A 150 -21.83 13.31 4.69
C TYR A 150 -23.19 13.46 5.35
N CYS A 151 -23.39 14.49 6.19
CA CYS A 151 -24.67 14.80 6.82
C CYS A 151 -25.81 14.88 5.80
N THR A 152 -25.62 15.60 4.69
CA THR A 152 -26.62 15.68 3.62
C THR A 152 -26.89 14.33 2.96
N GLN A 153 -25.86 13.51 2.76
CA GLN A 153 -26.01 12.20 2.11
C GLN A 153 -26.72 11.17 2.98
N VAL A 154 -26.54 11.21 4.30
CA VAL A 154 -27.13 10.23 5.23
C VAL A 154 -28.33 10.77 6.02
N GLY A 155 -28.69 12.05 5.84
CA GLY A 155 -29.75 12.70 6.61
C GLY A 155 -29.40 12.89 8.10
N ALA A 156 -28.11 12.94 8.45
CA ALA A 156 -27.66 13.09 9.83
C ALA A 156 -27.59 14.57 10.24
N PRO A 157 -27.91 14.91 11.50
CA PRO A 157 -27.77 16.28 12.02
C PRO A 157 -26.29 16.68 12.02
N ARG A 158 -26.04 17.98 11.83
CA ARG A 158 -24.67 18.51 11.85
C ARG A 158 -24.12 18.45 13.28
N PRO A 159 -22.79 18.30 13.47
CA PRO A 159 -22.21 18.29 14.82
C PRO A 159 -22.55 19.55 15.64
N SER A 160 -22.63 20.72 14.99
CA SER A 160 -23.05 21.97 15.64
C SER A 160 -24.49 21.94 16.15
N GLU A 161 -25.40 21.30 15.41
CA GLU A 161 -26.81 21.16 15.80
C GLU A 161 -26.96 20.23 17.00
N LEU A 162 -26.16 19.15 17.05
CA LEU A 162 -26.10 18.24 18.19
C LEU A 162 -25.59 18.92 19.47
N VAL A 163 -24.58 19.79 19.35
CA VAL A 163 -24.07 20.56 20.49
C VAL A 163 -25.13 21.52 21.02
N ASN A 164 -25.85 22.21 20.13
CA ASN A 164 -26.92 23.13 20.52
C ASN A 164 -28.09 22.39 21.19
N ALA A 165 -28.49 21.23 20.66
CA ALA A 165 -29.54 20.40 21.24
C ALA A 165 -29.16 19.92 22.66
N ARG A 166 -27.91 19.53 22.90
CA ARG A 166 -27.43 19.14 24.23
C ARG A 166 -27.46 20.30 25.23
N ARG A 167 -27.10 21.51 24.79
CA ARG A 167 -27.13 22.72 25.63
C ARG A 167 -28.55 23.17 25.97
N ALA A 168 -29.52 22.91 25.10
CA ALA A 168 -30.92 23.31 25.34
C ALA A 168 -31.64 22.42 26.35
N VAL A 169 -31.07 21.25 26.71
CA VAL A 169 -31.65 20.26 27.63
C VAL A 169 -30.91 20.22 28.98
N ALA A 170 -29.78 20.93 29.10
CA ALA A 170 -28.99 21.08 30.32
C ALA A 170 -29.38 22.36 31.07
#